data_AF-A0A380DUJ0-F1
#
_entry.id   AF-A0A380DUJ0-F1
#
_cell.length_a   1.000
_cell.length_b   1.000
_cell.length_c   1.000
_cell.angle_alpha   90.00
_cell.angle_beta   90.00
_cell.angle_gamma   90.00
#
_symmetry.space_group_name_H-M   'P 1'
#
loop_
_entity.id
_entity.type
_entity.pdbx_description
1 polymer ?
#
loop_
_entity_poly.entity_id
_entity_poly.type
_entity_poly.pdbx_seq_one_letter_code
_entity_poly.pdbx_strand_id
1 'polypeptide(L)'
;MLGDAYEFLIGRFAATAGKKAGEFYTPQQVSKILAKIVTDGKDKLRHVYDPTCGSGSLLLRVGKETQVYRYFGQERNNTTYNLARMNMLLHDVRYENFDIRNDDTLENPAFLGNTFDAVIGEPTIQCEMDSRFKI
;
A
#
# COMPACT_ATOMS: atom_id res chain seq x y z
N MET A 1 2.20 -5.53 -18.29
CA MET A 1 2.04 -6.99 -18.52
C MET A 1 2.72 -7.83 -17.43
N LEU A 2 4.02 -7.68 -17.16
CA LEU A 2 4.68 -8.47 -16.10
C LEU A 2 4.14 -8.15 -14.69
N GLY A 3 4.05 -6.86 -14.34
CA GLY A 3 3.46 -6.42 -13.08
C GLY A 3 2.01 -6.89 -12.89
N ASP A 4 1.15 -6.76 -13.90
CA ASP A 4 -0.25 -7.20 -13.79
C ASP A 4 -0.38 -8.71 -13.59
N ALA A 5 0.52 -9.52 -14.16
CA ALA A 5 0.57 -10.96 -13.90
C ALA A 5 1.04 -11.26 -12.47
N TYR A 6 1.98 -10.47 -11.94
CA TYR A 6 2.43 -10.58 -10.54
C TYR A 6 1.30 -10.22 -9.57
N GLU A 7 0.56 -9.13 -9.80
CA GLU A 7 -0.63 -8.74 -9.04
C GLU A 7 -1.71 -9.82 -9.06
N PHE A 8 -1.94 -10.45 -10.22
CA PHE A 8 -2.87 -11.57 -10.33
C PHE A 8 -2.44 -12.76 -9.45
N LEU A 9 -1.15 -13.08 -9.42
CA LEU A 9 -0.62 -14.15 -8.57
C LEU A 9 -0.75 -13.80 -7.08
N ILE A 10 -0.41 -12.57 -6.68
CA ILE A 10 -0.58 -12.09 -5.30
C ILE A 10 -2.04 -12.23 -4.87
N GLY A 11 -2.98 -11.72 -5.68
CA GLY A 11 -4.41 -11.83 -5.40
C GLY A 11 -4.89 -13.28 -5.31
N ARG A 12 -4.37 -14.18 -6.16
CA ARG A 12 -4.70 -15.61 -6.10
C ARG A 12 -4.15 -16.29 -4.85
N PHE A 13 -2.93 -15.95 -4.41
CA PHE A 13 -2.38 -16.46 -3.16
C PHE A 13 -3.16 -15.97 -1.95
N ALA A 14 -3.54 -14.69 -1.92
CA ALA A 14 -4.39 -14.13 -0.86
C ALA A 14 -5.75 -14.85 -0.79
N ALA A 15 -6.40 -15.07 -1.94
CA ALA A 15 -7.66 -15.82 -2.02
C ALA A 15 -7.52 -17.30 -1.61
N THR A 16 -6.38 -17.92 -1.89
CA THR A 16 -6.14 -19.35 -1.60
C THR A 16 -5.71 -19.61 -0.14
N ALA A 17 -5.16 -18.61 0.55
CA ALA A 17 -4.70 -18.73 1.93
C ALA A 17 -5.86 -18.86 2.98
N GLY A 18 -7.11 -18.96 2.53
CA GLY A 18 -8.26 -19.41 3.33
C GLY A 18 -9.04 -18.30 4.03
N LYS A 19 -10.08 -18.67 4.79
CA LYS A 19 -11.06 -17.76 5.44
C LYS A 19 -10.46 -16.67 6.32
N LYS A 20 -9.25 -16.86 6.87
CA LYS A 20 -8.53 -15.77 7.56
C LYS A 20 -7.93 -14.81 6.54
N ALA A 21 -7.19 -15.28 5.54
CA ALA A 21 -6.54 -14.46 4.50
C ALA A 21 -7.49 -13.56 3.68
N GLY A 22 -8.76 -13.96 3.53
CA GLY A 22 -9.79 -13.17 2.84
C GLY A 22 -10.17 -11.85 3.52
N GLU A 23 -9.90 -11.68 4.82
CA GLU A 23 -10.07 -10.40 5.54
C GLU A 23 -8.95 -9.39 5.24
N PHE A 24 -7.93 -9.80 4.48
CA PHE A 24 -6.70 -9.02 4.24
C PHE A 24 -6.52 -8.56 2.80
N TYR A 25 -7.48 -8.83 1.92
CA TYR A 25 -7.38 -8.43 0.52
C TYR A 25 -8.61 -7.62 0.08
N THR A 26 -8.36 -6.35 -0.20
CA THR A 26 -9.33 -5.44 -0.78
C THR A 26 -9.83 -5.96 -2.12
N PRO A 27 -11.15 -6.09 -2.34
CA PRO A 27 -11.67 -6.32 -3.68
C PRO A 27 -11.19 -5.20 -4.61
N GLN A 28 -10.69 -5.55 -5.81
CA GLN A 28 -10.11 -4.57 -6.74
C GLN A 28 -11.04 -3.37 -7.05
N GLN A 29 -12.35 -3.58 -6.97
CA GLN A 29 -13.36 -2.54 -7.16
C GLN A 29 -13.29 -1.47 -6.07
N VAL A 30 -13.06 -1.87 -4.81
CA VAL A 30 -12.92 -0.94 -3.67
C VAL A 30 -11.62 -0.15 -3.81
N SER A 31 -10.50 -0.81 -4.09
CA SER A 31 -9.22 -0.12 -4.32
C SER A 31 -9.30 0.90 -5.47
N LYS A 32 -10.04 0.57 -6.53
CA LYS A 32 -10.28 1.49 -7.66
C LYS A 32 -11.04 2.73 -7.21
N ILE A 33 -12.08 2.57 -6.39
CA ILE A 33 -12.87 3.70 -5.88
C ILE A 33 -12.01 4.58 -4.96
N LEU A 34 -11.27 3.98 -4.03
CA LEU A 34 -10.37 4.71 -3.12
C LEU A 34 -9.32 5.50 -3.88
N ALA A 35 -8.69 4.89 -4.89
CA ALA A 35 -7.72 5.57 -5.74
C ALA A 35 -8.36 6.75 -6.47
N LYS A 36 -9.55 6.57 -7.06
CA LYS A 36 -10.26 7.67 -7.73
C LYS A 36 -10.60 8.83 -6.80
N ILE A 37 -11.04 8.54 -5.57
CA ILE A 37 -11.36 9.56 -4.58
C ILE A 37 -10.11 10.35 -4.19
N VAL A 38 -8.99 9.67 -3.94
CA VAL A 38 -7.76 10.34 -3.47
C VAL A 38 -7.11 11.19 -4.58
N THR A 39 -7.36 10.85 -5.84
CA THR A 39 -6.89 11.56 -7.03
C THR A 39 -7.91 12.55 -7.61
N ASP A 40 -9.10 12.67 -7.03
CA ASP A 40 -10.15 13.52 -7.60
C ASP A 40 -9.69 14.98 -7.68
N GLY A 41 -9.87 15.58 -8.86
CA GLY A 41 -9.40 16.94 -9.16
C GLY A 41 -7.87 17.14 -9.16
N LYS A 42 -7.06 16.07 -9.16
CA LYS A 42 -5.58 16.15 -9.11
C LYS A 42 -4.93 15.49 -10.33
N ASP A 43 -4.36 16.32 -11.21
CA ASP A 43 -3.64 15.86 -12.40
C ASP A 43 -2.28 15.19 -12.10
N LYS A 44 -1.75 15.43 -10.90
CA LYS A 44 -0.51 14.82 -10.41
C LYS A 44 -0.43 14.88 -8.89
N LEU A 45 0.33 13.93 -8.32
CA LEU A 45 0.70 13.86 -6.92
C LEU A 45 2.22 13.86 -6.81
N ARG A 46 2.78 14.74 -6.00
CA ARG A 46 4.20 14.71 -5.63
C ARG A 46 4.46 13.48 -4.78
N HIS A 47 3.77 13.35 -3.65
CA HIS A 47 4.00 12.27 -2.70
C HIS A 47 2.68 11.60 -2.29
N VAL A 48 2.64 10.28 -2.38
CA VAL A 48 1.53 9.44 -1.87
C VAL A 48 2.07 8.56 -0.76
N TYR A 49 1.34 8.45 0.34
CA TYR A 49 1.72 7.60 1.47
C TYR A 49 0.65 6.57 1.82
N ASP A 50 1.08 5.35 2.13
CA ASP A 50 0.27 4.31 2.73
C ASP A 50 0.92 3.74 4.01
N PRO A 51 0.35 4.02 5.20
CA PRO A 51 0.91 3.59 6.48
C PRO A 51 0.79 2.08 6.74
N THR A 52 0.01 1.35 5.95
CA THR A 52 -0.22 -0.10 6.08
C THR A 52 -0.23 -0.71 4.69
N CYS A 53 0.86 -0.50 3.93
CA CYS A 53 0.83 -0.63 2.48
C CYS A 53 0.67 -2.05 1.98
N GLY A 54 0.83 -3.06 2.83
CA GLY A 54 0.71 -4.45 2.44
C GLY A 54 1.63 -4.75 1.25
N SER A 55 1.05 -5.26 0.17
CA SER A 55 1.74 -5.54 -1.09
C SER A 55 2.09 -4.33 -1.96
N GLY A 56 1.77 -3.11 -1.51
CA GLY A 56 1.92 -1.89 -2.30
C GLY A 56 0.93 -1.75 -3.46
N SER A 57 -0.03 -2.67 -3.60
CA SER A 57 -0.99 -2.71 -4.71
C SER A 57 -1.89 -1.47 -4.74
N LEU A 58 -2.29 -0.96 -3.57
CA LEU A 58 -3.12 0.25 -3.47
C LEU A 58 -2.35 1.51 -3.90
N LEU A 59 -1.08 1.63 -3.50
CA LEU A 59 -0.19 2.70 -3.96
C LEU A 59 -0.03 2.68 -5.49
N LEU A 60 0.24 1.51 -6.06
CA LEU A 60 0.32 1.34 -7.52
C LEU A 60 -1.01 1.66 -8.21
N ARG A 61 -2.14 1.38 -7.54
CA ARG A 61 -3.46 1.72 -8.06
C ARG A 61 -3.66 3.23 -8.19
N VAL A 62 -3.18 4.02 -7.24
CA VAL A 62 -3.18 5.49 -7.34
C VAL A 62 -2.39 5.94 -8.57
N GLY A 63 -1.23 5.33 -8.82
CA GLY A 63 -0.41 5.58 -10.02
C GLY A 63 -1.07 5.23 -11.36
N LYS A 64 -2.12 4.40 -11.35
CA LYS A 64 -2.95 4.10 -12.53
C LYS A 64 -4.01 5.16 -12.80
N GLU A 65 -4.42 5.94 -11.79
CA GLU A 65 -5.45 6.98 -11.94
C GLU A 65 -4.82 8.38 -12.17
N THR A 66 -3.60 8.65 -11.68
CA THR A 66 -2.88 9.92 -11.91
C THR A 66 -1.35 9.74 -11.85
N GLN A 67 -0.59 10.73 -12.31
CA GLN A 67 0.88 10.70 -12.20
C GLN A 67 1.33 10.89 -10.75
N VAL A 68 2.16 9.97 -10.25
CA VAL A 68 2.76 10.05 -8.91
C VAL A 68 4.28 10.18 -9.03
N TYR A 69 4.87 11.18 -8.36
CA TYR A 69 6.33 11.37 -8.39
C TYR A 69 7.07 10.44 -7.43
N ARG A 70 6.56 10.24 -6.21
CA ARG A 70 7.17 9.32 -5.24
C ARG A 70 6.13 8.62 -4.36
N TYR A 71 6.31 7.32 -4.18
CA TYR A 71 5.48 6.48 -3.32
C TYR A 71 6.15 6.27 -1.96
N PHE A 72 5.37 6.32 -0.90
CA PHE A 72 5.81 6.05 0.46
C PHE A 72 4.91 4.97 1.05
N GLY A 73 5.50 4.01 1.75
CA GLY A 73 4.75 2.92 2.35
C GLY A 73 5.39 2.44 3.65
N GLN A 74 4.57 1.93 4.55
CA GLN A 74 5.05 1.23 5.73
C GLN A 74 4.30 -0.08 5.91
N GLU A 75 5.03 -1.15 6.19
CA GLU A 75 4.49 -2.49 6.37
C GLU A 75 5.26 -3.21 7.47
N ARG A 76 4.55 -3.81 8.42
CA ARG A 76 5.16 -4.49 9.57
C ARG A 76 5.68 -5.88 9.23
N ASN A 77 5.00 -6.59 8.33
CA ASN A 77 5.34 -7.96 7.97
C ASN A 77 6.48 -7.99 6.95
N ASN A 78 7.62 -8.57 7.32
CA ASN A 78 8.80 -8.64 6.45
C ASN A 78 8.54 -9.33 5.09
N THR A 79 7.67 -10.34 5.03
CA THR A 79 7.33 -11.02 3.77
C THR A 79 6.55 -10.07 2.86
N THR A 80 5.52 -9.42 3.39
CA THR A 80 4.68 -8.49 2.64
C THR A 80 5.44 -7.21 2.25
N TYR A 81 6.33 -6.74 3.11
CA TYR A 81 7.29 -5.66 2.83
C TYR A 81 8.15 -5.95 1.59
N ASN A 82 8.75 -7.14 1.52
CA ASN A 82 9.58 -7.51 0.38
C ASN A 82 8.74 -7.64 -0.90
N LEU A 83 7.53 -8.19 -0.77
CA LEU A 83 6.57 -8.29 -1.86
C LEU A 83 6.19 -6.88 -2.39
N ALA A 84 5.97 -5.90 -1.52
CA ALA A 84 5.69 -4.52 -1.93
C ALA A 84 6.82 -3.91 -2.76
N ARG A 85 8.07 -4.11 -2.34
CA ARG A 85 9.24 -3.61 -3.08
C ARG A 85 9.39 -4.29 -4.44
N MET A 86 9.22 -5.61 -4.50
CA MET A 86 9.20 -6.33 -5.77
C MET A 86 8.08 -5.82 -6.68
N ASN A 87 6.89 -5.58 -6.10
CA ASN A 87 5.72 -5.13 -6.84
C ASN A 87 5.96 -3.76 -7.49
N MET A 88 6.56 -2.82 -6.76
CA MET A 88 6.96 -1.52 -7.27
C MET A 88 7.91 -1.65 -8.47
N LEU A 89 8.96 -2.46 -8.33
CA LEU A 89 9.96 -2.67 -9.39
C LEU A 89 9.35 -3.34 -10.64
N LEU A 90 8.47 -4.32 -10.46
CA LEU A 90 7.79 -5.04 -11.56
C LEU A 90 6.74 -4.19 -12.28
N HIS A 91 6.34 -3.07 -11.69
CA HIS A 91 5.48 -2.04 -12.29
C HIS A 91 6.27 -0.81 -12.74
N ASP A 92 7.57 -0.96 -13.02
CA ASP A 92 8.45 0.07 -13.56
C ASP A 92 8.61 1.32 -12.67
N VAL A 93 8.30 1.19 -11.37
CA VAL A 93 8.61 2.25 -10.40
C VAL A 93 10.09 2.16 -10.05
N ARG A 94 10.88 3.15 -10.47
CA ARG A 94 12.31 3.23 -10.17
C ARG A 94 12.56 3.25 -8.67
N TYR A 95 13.67 2.67 -8.24
CA TYR A 95 14.05 2.59 -6.82
C TYR A 95 14.07 3.95 -6.11
N GLU A 96 14.49 5.01 -6.80
CA GLU A 96 14.50 6.39 -6.27
C GLU A 96 13.09 6.98 -6.07
N ASN A 97 12.09 6.43 -6.77
CA ASN A 97 10.71 6.89 -6.78
C ASN A 97 9.84 6.17 -5.74
N PHE A 98 10.41 5.32 -4.87
CA PHE A 98 9.66 4.78 -3.72
C PHE A 98 10.51 4.66 -2.45
N ASP A 99 9.88 4.76 -1.29
CA ASP A 99 10.45 4.43 0.01
C ASP A 99 9.43 3.60 0.80
N ILE A 100 9.69 2.29 0.93
CA ILE A 100 8.88 1.38 1.75
C ILE A 100 9.69 1.04 3.00
N ARG A 101 9.06 1.13 4.18
CA ARG A 101 9.68 0.88 5.48
C ARG A 101 9.09 -0.37 6.13
N ASN A 102 9.96 -1.15 6.77
CA ASN A 102 9.60 -2.39 7.45
C ASN A 102 9.57 -2.19 8.96
N ASP A 103 8.46 -1.68 9.50
CA ASP A 103 8.30 -1.41 10.93
C ASP A 103 6.81 -1.24 11.27
N ASP A 104 6.49 -1.27 12.57
CA ASP A 104 5.13 -1.00 13.06
C ASP A 104 4.82 0.50 12.97
N THR A 105 3.76 0.87 12.26
CA THR A 105 3.41 2.28 12.02
C THR A 105 2.86 2.99 13.26
N LEU A 106 2.34 2.24 14.24
CA LEU A 106 1.84 2.81 15.50
C LEU A 106 2.99 3.01 16.50
N GLU A 107 3.92 2.05 16.59
CA GLU A 107 5.06 2.14 17.52
C GLU A 107 6.20 3.01 16.95
N ASN A 108 6.53 2.85 15.67
CA ASN A 108 7.66 3.48 14.99
C ASN A 108 7.23 4.07 13.63
N PRO A 109 6.46 5.17 13.60
CA PRO A 109 6.06 5.82 12.36
C PRO A 109 7.27 6.38 11.59
N ALA A 110 7.56 5.81 10.42
CA ALA A 110 8.84 6.04 9.73
C ALA A 110 8.93 7.38 8.98
N PHE A 111 7.79 8.06 8.75
CA PHE A 111 7.72 9.29 7.97
C PHE A 111 7.13 10.47 8.75
N LEU A 112 7.40 10.53 10.06
CA LEU A 112 7.04 11.68 10.89
C LEU A 112 7.64 12.98 10.34
N GLY A 113 6.82 14.02 10.22
CA GLY A 113 7.24 15.33 9.71
C GLY A 113 7.20 15.48 8.18
N ASN A 114 6.91 14.40 7.44
CA ASN A 114 6.68 14.48 6.00
C ASN A 114 5.26 14.95 5.69
N THR A 115 5.12 15.71 4.60
CA THR A 115 3.81 16.08 4.04
C THR A 115 3.53 15.29 2.76
N PHE A 116 2.32 14.78 2.63
CA PHE A 116 1.86 13.99 1.50
C PHE A 116 0.66 14.66 0.84
N ASP A 117 0.58 14.60 -0.49
CA ASP A 117 -0.56 15.14 -1.24
C ASP A 117 -1.78 14.21 -1.17
N ALA A 118 -1.52 12.96 -0.81
CA ALA A 118 -2.49 11.90 -0.63
C ALA A 118 -1.99 10.91 0.42
N VAL A 119 -2.84 10.58 1.38
CA VAL A 119 -2.66 9.43 2.26
C VAL A 119 -3.80 8.47 1.97
N ILE A 120 -3.45 7.22 1.68
CA ILE A 120 -4.38 6.14 1.39
C ILE A 120 -3.97 4.94 2.22
N GLY A 121 -4.90 4.08 2.62
CA GLY A 121 -4.52 2.89 3.33
C GLY A 121 -5.73 2.03 3.62
N GLU A 122 -5.47 0.74 3.76
CA GLU A 122 -6.46 -0.22 4.20
C GLU A 122 -5.92 -0.97 5.41
N PRO A 123 -6.08 -0.39 6.61
CA PRO A 123 -5.56 -1.00 7.81
C PRO A 123 -6.21 -2.38 8.00
N THR A 124 -5.39 -3.43 7.99
CA THR A 124 -5.85 -4.78 8.25
C THR A 124 -6.26 -4.93 9.71
N ILE A 125 -7.17 -5.88 10.01
CA ILE A 125 -7.63 -6.19 11.39
C ILE A 125 -6.44 -6.52 12.33
N GLN A 126 -5.31 -6.99 11.78
CA GLN A 126 -4.09 -7.28 12.54
C GLN A 126 -3.35 -6.04 13.08
N CYS A 127 -3.76 -4.85 12.64
CA CYS A 127 -3.44 -3.59 13.29
C CYS A 127 -4.33 -3.44 14.54
N GLU A 128 -4.33 -4.45 15.43
CA GLU A 128 -4.93 -4.30 16.74
C GLU A 128 -4.10 -3.27 17.50
N MET A 129 -4.75 -2.17 17.89
CA MET A 129 -4.20 -1.19 18.82
C MET A 129 -3.74 -1.94 20.07
N ASP A 130 -2.45 -1.85 20.41
CA ASP A 130 -1.96 -2.40 21.67
C ASP A 130 -2.84 -1.85 22.81
N SER A 131 -3.27 -2.76 23.68
CA SER A 131 -4.07 -2.50 24.89
C SER A 131 -3.53 -1.37 25.79
N ARG A 132 -2.28 -0.95 25.60
CA ARG A 132 -1.65 0.23 26.22
C ARG A 132 -2.24 1.58 25.80
N PHE A 133 -3.08 1.63 24.75
CA PHE A 133 -3.78 2.84 24.29
C PHE A 133 -5.27 2.89 24.68
N LYS A 134 -5.75 1.99 25.54
CA LYS A 134 -7.06 2.16 26.17
C LYS A 134 -6.96 3.24 27.25
N ILE A 135 -7.58 4.40 26.95
CA ILE A 135 -7.84 5.49 27.90
C ILE A 135 -8.79 5.01 28.99
#